data_AF-A0A0V1DIZ6-F1
#
_entry.id   AF-A0A0V1DIZ6-F1
#
_cell.length_a   1.000
_cell.length_b   1.000
_cell.length_c   1.000
_cell.angle_alpha   90.00
_cell.angle_beta   90.00
_cell.angle_gamma   90.00
#
_symmetry.space_group_name_H-M   'P 1'
#
loop_
_entity.id
_entity.type
_entity.pdbx_description
1 polymer ?
#
loop_
_entity_poly.entity_id
_entity_poly.type
_entity_poly.pdbx_seq_one_letter_code
_entity_poly.pdbx_strand_id
1 'polypeptide(L)'
;LSVVAILFHFNFGMDPISCPGSNFPYLCEAIHAFILRNKSMSNDQWQKFRIKLWDITDKESTVDCAILKTLQMKSLFQHGISYIRYLFTIGLNDIYTVQYAVLVLEHCYLNSFEHFDLELAIQLMNHVLSMYKSFPKFFTEQKAIVLCLCGNFKECSSMWSTISNRSIECRVISIFFIAACRYEKARWIWSLEIEGPFTLSASCHMEMLKYLKVVLQKNGELESLKELDNYVEFYDRSQCLTFDESAVESFKNYFASFPKIKWAVDCGIVTDDGCCSCCGGRLKQLTVSDEDFDSMKEEAFRGVRFQSLAKAFASFRQFLSENAPFDVVVDGYTTGSLGGPASNDVQLKRIEDLIRLLKSELNFKNVLLITRQRLMHSDLLHEMAKLYSVTNIFASDACLIDAALNSGKDCYIVSSEMPNLVWDKFNDQCQLNFLRWKEMRWICSEHAVLNSSHQSTLQMPKPLCPNVEKNGDHGYHFRFVLTGNDDTNNKTKNIMCVRILKE
;
A
#
# COMPACT_ATOMS: atom_id res chain seq x y z
N LEU A 1 -0.77 15.47 -8.00
CA LEU A 1 0.07 14.25 -8.17
C LEU A 1 -0.30 13.30 -7.04
N SER A 2 -1.24 12.38 -7.29
CA SER A 2 -1.93 11.65 -6.23
C SER A 2 -1.03 10.57 -5.61
N VAL A 3 -1.19 10.41 -4.29
CA VAL A 3 -0.55 9.40 -3.44
C VAL A 3 -0.79 7.96 -3.92
N VAL A 4 -1.73 7.76 -4.85
CA VAL A 4 -2.02 6.48 -5.53
C VAL A 4 -0.85 6.02 -6.41
N ALA A 5 0.00 6.93 -6.90
CA ALA A 5 1.16 6.56 -7.72
C ALA A 5 2.34 5.98 -6.92
N ILE A 6 2.34 6.11 -5.59
CA ILE A 6 3.49 5.69 -4.75
C ILE A 6 3.38 4.22 -4.30
N LEU A 7 2.18 3.62 -4.29
CA LEU A 7 1.98 2.22 -3.89
C LEU A 7 2.12 1.18 -5.01
N PHE A 8 2.13 1.61 -6.28
CA PHE A 8 2.53 0.75 -7.41
C PHE A 8 4.04 0.75 -7.69
N HIS A 9 4.82 1.45 -6.85
CA HIS A 9 6.24 1.21 -6.68
C HIS A 9 6.47 0.31 -5.46
N PHE A 10 5.83 -0.86 -5.45
CA PHE A 10 6.59 -2.02 -4.99
C PHE A 10 7.76 -2.12 -5.95
N ASN A 11 8.88 -1.54 -5.52
CA ASN A 11 10.19 -1.86 -5.98
C ASN A 11 10.24 -3.38 -5.89
N PHE A 12 9.94 -4.07 -7.00
CA PHE A 12 10.21 -5.49 -7.11
C PHE A 12 11.65 -5.58 -6.62
N GLY A 13 11.87 -6.24 -5.47
CA GLY A 13 13.19 -6.53 -4.93
C GLY A 13 13.92 -7.51 -5.85
N MET A 14 13.96 -7.17 -7.13
CA MET A 14 14.76 -7.77 -8.14
C MET A 14 16.15 -7.24 -7.84
N ASP A 15 16.99 -8.12 -7.35
CA ASP A 15 18.43 -7.94 -7.51
C ASP A 15 18.68 -7.40 -8.93
N PRO A 16 19.59 -6.41 -9.12
CA PRO A 16 19.97 -5.88 -10.44
C PRO A 16 20.60 -6.93 -11.37
N ILE A 17 20.61 -8.20 -10.97
CA ILE A 17 21.29 -9.29 -11.61
C ILE A 17 20.35 -9.83 -12.68
N SER A 18 20.52 -9.30 -13.90
CA SER A 18 19.88 -9.67 -15.19
C SER A 18 18.87 -8.68 -15.79
N CYS A 19 18.95 -7.38 -15.47
CA CYS A 19 18.51 -6.40 -16.46
C CYS A 19 19.56 -6.41 -17.61
N PRO A 20 19.17 -6.62 -18.88
CA PRO A 20 20.05 -6.28 -19.99
C PRO A 20 20.37 -4.79 -19.85
N GLY A 21 21.56 -4.35 -20.29
CA GLY A 21 22.04 -2.99 -20.09
C GLY A 21 21.13 -1.89 -20.66
N SER A 22 21.69 -0.72 -20.95
CA SER A 22 20.97 0.47 -21.48
C SER A 22 20.04 0.21 -22.69
N ASN A 23 20.14 -0.94 -23.36
CA ASN A 23 19.38 -1.33 -24.54
C ASN A 23 18.08 -2.12 -24.26
N PHE A 24 17.75 -2.43 -23.00
CA PHE A 24 16.56 -3.26 -22.67
C PHE A 24 15.22 -2.69 -23.17
N PRO A 25 14.92 -1.37 -23.06
CA PRO A 25 13.68 -0.81 -23.58
C PRO A 25 13.51 -1.01 -25.09
N TYR A 26 14.58 -0.80 -25.86
CA TYR A 26 14.60 -1.00 -27.31
C TYR A 26 14.37 -2.48 -27.68
N LEU A 27 14.95 -3.40 -26.92
CA LEU A 27 14.73 -4.84 -27.11
C LEU A 27 13.27 -5.22 -26.85
N CYS A 28 12.66 -4.71 -25.77
CA CYS A 28 11.24 -4.92 -25.48
C CYS A 28 10.32 -4.40 -26.59
N GLU A 29 10.62 -3.23 -27.16
CA GLU A 29 9.85 -2.67 -28.27
C GLU A 29 9.99 -3.51 -29.55
N ALA A 30 11.20 -3.97 -29.87
CA ALA A 30 11.43 -4.85 -31.01
C ALA A 30 10.68 -6.19 -30.87
N ILE A 31 10.71 -6.77 -29.67
CA ILE A 31 9.97 -8.00 -29.34
C ILE A 31 8.47 -7.78 -29.49
N HIS A 32 7.94 -6.71 -28.89
CA HIS A 32 6.52 -6.39 -28.95
C HIS A 32 6.04 -6.17 -30.39
N ALA A 33 6.78 -5.39 -31.19
CA ALA A 33 6.44 -5.10 -32.57
C ALA A 33 6.45 -6.35 -33.46
N PHE A 34 7.35 -7.30 -33.20
CA PHE A 34 7.39 -8.57 -33.92
C PHE A 34 6.20 -9.46 -33.55
N ILE A 35 5.86 -9.55 -32.27
CA ILE A 35 4.77 -10.41 -31.78
C ILE A 35 3.40 -9.91 -32.26
N LEU A 36 3.15 -8.59 -32.25
CA LEU A 36 1.88 -8.03 -32.73
C LEU A 36 1.58 -8.35 -34.20
N ARG A 37 2.60 -8.62 -35.02
CA ARG A 37 2.42 -8.99 -36.44
C ARG A 37 1.99 -10.44 -36.62
N ASN A 38 2.01 -11.26 -35.56
CA ASN A 38 1.75 -12.69 -35.62
C ASN A 38 0.66 -13.07 -34.62
N LYS A 39 -0.54 -13.39 -35.13
CA LYS A 39 -1.69 -13.79 -34.29
C LYS A 39 -1.40 -15.03 -33.42
N SER A 40 -0.60 -15.96 -33.94
CA SER A 40 -0.12 -17.15 -33.24
C SER A 40 1.29 -17.48 -33.72
N MET A 41 2.09 -18.14 -32.87
CA MET A 41 3.47 -18.50 -33.15
C MET A 41 3.64 -20.02 -33.03
N SER A 42 4.14 -20.67 -34.07
CA SER A 42 4.59 -22.07 -34.02
C SER A 42 5.99 -22.19 -33.40
N ASN A 43 6.38 -23.40 -33.01
CA ASN A 43 7.71 -23.66 -32.46
C ASN A 43 8.84 -23.26 -33.42
N ASP A 44 8.67 -23.47 -34.73
CA ASP A 44 9.65 -23.06 -35.75
C ASP A 44 9.74 -21.52 -35.85
N GLN A 45 8.61 -20.82 -35.74
CA GLN A 45 8.60 -19.36 -35.72
C GLN A 45 9.26 -18.81 -34.45
N TRP A 46 9.03 -19.45 -33.29
CA TRP A 46 9.71 -19.10 -32.04
C TRP A 46 11.23 -19.32 -32.14
N GLN A 47 11.67 -20.46 -32.68
CA GLN A 47 13.09 -20.74 -32.89
C GLN A 47 13.74 -19.70 -33.81
N LYS A 48 13.13 -19.39 -34.96
CA LYS A 48 13.66 -18.38 -35.89
C LYS A 48 13.74 -17.00 -35.26
N PHE A 49 12.74 -16.64 -34.45
CA PHE A 49 12.73 -15.35 -33.76
C PHE A 49 13.80 -15.28 -32.68
N ARG A 50 13.93 -16.34 -31.88
CA ARG A 50 14.95 -16.47 -30.83
C ARG A 50 16.37 -16.36 -31.39
N ILE A 51 16.65 -17.02 -32.51
CA ILE A 51 17.96 -16.92 -33.20
C ILE A 51 18.25 -15.48 -33.63
N LYS A 52 17.27 -14.77 -34.21
CA LYS A 52 17.46 -13.36 -34.62
C LYS A 52 17.78 -12.43 -33.46
N LEU A 53 17.24 -12.71 -32.27
CA LEU A 53 17.53 -11.92 -31.07
C LEU A 53 18.85 -12.30 -30.43
N TRP A 54 19.31 -13.53 -30.62
CA TRP A 54 20.65 -13.95 -30.21
C TRP A 54 21.70 -13.07 -30.87
N ASP A 55 21.59 -12.80 -32.17
CA ASP A 55 22.55 -11.94 -32.89
C ASP A 55 22.70 -10.52 -32.29
N ILE A 56 21.81 -10.13 -31.37
CA ILE A 56 21.74 -8.82 -30.71
C ILE A 56 22.21 -8.91 -29.23
N THR A 57 22.40 -10.10 -28.66
CA THR A 57 22.69 -10.30 -27.22
C THR A 57 23.81 -11.32 -26.96
N ASP A 58 24.53 -11.18 -25.85
CA ASP A 58 25.72 -12.02 -25.57
C ASP A 58 25.39 -13.41 -24.99
N LYS A 59 24.15 -13.67 -24.55
CA LYS A 59 23.75 -14.94 -23.90
C LYS A 59 22.33 -15.36 -24.27
N GLU A 60 22.19 -16.65 -24.56
CA GLU A 60 20.92 -17.30 -24.92
C GLU A 60 19.82 -17.12 -23.85
N SER A 61 20.14 -17.32 -22.56
CA SER A 61 19.16 -17.12 -21.47
C SER A 61 18.69 -15.68 -21.32
N THR A 62 19.47 -14.70 -21.79
CA THR A 62 19.07 -13.29 -21.78
C THR A 62 17.96 -13.02 -22.79
N VAL A 63 17.97 -13.72 -23.94
CA VAL A 63 16.91 -13.65 -24.95
C VAL A 63 15.60 -14.18 -24.38
N ASP A 64 15.63 -15.37 -23.75
CA ASP A 64 14.43 -16.01 -23.21
C ASP A 64 13.79 -15.19 -22.09
N CYS A 65 14.61 -14.68 -21.17
CA CYS A 65 14.16 -13.78 -20.10
C CYS A 65 13.54 -12.49 -20.67
N ALA A 66 14.16 -11.90 -21.70
CA ALA A 66 13.64 -10.69 -22.33
C ALA A 66 12.30 -10.92 -23.04
N ILE A 67 12.14 -12.06 -23.73
CA ILE A 67 10.88 -12.43 -24.38
C ILE A 67 9.79 -12.62 -23.31
N LEU A 68 10.02 -13.45 -22.30
CA LEU A 68 9.04 -13.73 -21.24
C LEU A 68 8.64 -12.45 -20.48
N LYS A 69 9.62 -11.62 -20.12
CA LYS A 69 9.37 -10.33 -19.45
C LYS A 69 8.56 -9.38 -20.33
N THR A 70 8.86 -9.31 -21.63
CA THR A 70 8.08 -8.47 -22.57
C THR A 70 6.64 -8.96 -22.70
N LEU A 71 6.45 -10.29 -22.82
CA LEU A 71 5.14 -10.92 -22.90
C LEU A 71 4.31 -10.63 -21.65
N GLN A 72 4.93 -10.71 -20.47
CA GLN A 72 4.31 -10.36 -19.19
C GLN A 72 3.93 -8.87 -19.14
N MET A 73 4.90 -7.96 -19.36
CA MET A 73 4.70 -6.52 -19.26
C MET A 73 3.66 -5.97 -20.24
N LYS A 74 3.53 -6.60 -21.41
CA LYS A 74 2.55 -6.22 -22.44
C LYS A 74 1.24 -7.02 -22.36
N SER A 75 1.08 -7.88 -21.34
CA SER A 75 -0.10 -8.72 -21.14
C SER A 75 -0.47 -9.57 -22.37
N LEU A 76 0.54 -10.10 -23.06
CA LEU A 76 0.38 -10.96 -24.24
C LEU A 76 0.23 -12.42 -23.80
N PHE A 77 -0.89 -12.74 -23.15
CA PHE A 77 -1.09 -14.00 -22.43
C PHE A 77 -0.95 -15.24 -23.31
N GLN A 78 -1.65 -15.29 -24.46
CA GLN A 78 -1.60 -16.45 -25.37
C GLN A 78 -0.18 -16.73 -25.86
N HIS A 79 0.57 -15.69 -26.24
CA HIS A 79 1.95 -15.81 -26.67
C HIS A 79 2.88 -16.21 -25.51
N GLY A 80 2.62 -15.72 -24.30
CA GLY A 80 3.28 -16.15 -23.06
C GLY A 80 3.21 -17.66 -22.86
N ILE A 81 1.99 -18.21 -22.86
CA ILE A 81 1.74 -19.65 -22.71
C ILE A 81 2.40 -20.45 -23.84
N SER A 82 2.23 -19.99 -25.09
CA SER A 82 2.85 -20.60 -26.27
C SER A 82 4.38 -20.65 -26.16
N TYR A 83 5.01 -19.57 -25.69
CA TYR A 83 6.46 -19.50 -25.56
C TYR A 83 6.99 -20.44 -24.48
N ILE A 84 6.33 -20.51 -23.32
CA ILE A 84 6.72 -21.45 -22.25
C ILE A 84 6.63 -22.90 -22.76
N ARG A 85 5.55 -23.25 -23.49
CA ARG A 85 5.42 -24.58 -24.12
C ARG A 85 6.57 -24.87 -25.07
N TYR A 86 6.96 -23.90 -25.89
CA TYR A 86 8.12 -24.02 -26.76
C TYR A 86 9.44 -24.21 -25.97
N LEU A 87 9.66 -23.47 -24.88
CA LEU A 87 10.85 -23.62 -24.04
C LEU A 87 10.98 -25.04 -23.47
N PHE A 88 9.87 -25.69 -23.09
CA PHE A 88 9.89 -27.10 -22.69
C PHE A 88 10.35 -28.04 -23.81
N THR A 89 10.07 -27.73 -25.08
CA THR A 89 10.51 -28.56 -26.22
C THR A 89 12.00 -28.51 -26.48
N ILE A 90 12.67 -27.40 -26.14
CA ILE A 90 14.11 -27.21 -26.36
C ILE A 90 14.95 -27.43 -25.10
N GLY A 91 14.31 -27.65 -23.95
CA GLY A 91 14.97 -27.85 -22.66
C GLY A 91 15.05 -26.56 -21.84
N LEU A 92 14.06 -26.36 -20.98
CA LEU A 92 14.03 -25.27 -20.01
C LEU A 92 14.92 -25.62 -18.82
N ASN A 93 16.15 -25.11 -18.75
CA ASN A 93 17.11 -25.45 -17.69
C ASN A 93 17.70 -24.22 -16.95
N ASP A 94 17.63 -23.03 -17.55
CA ASP A 94 18.15 -21.81 -16.95
C ASP A 94 17.26 -21.34 -15.79
N ILE A 95 17.88 -21.05 -14.64
CA ILE A 95 17.16 -20.73 -13.40
C ILE A 95 16.32 -19.45 -13.52
N TYR A 96 16.80 -18.45 -14.28
CA TYR A 96 16.12 -17.17 -14.46
C TYR A 96 15.00 -17.30 -15.48
N THR A 97 15.21 -18.05 -16.56
CA THR A 97 14.15 -18.35 -17.53
C THR A 97 12.98 -19.07 -16.86
N VAL A 98 13.26 -20.03 -15.96
CA VAL A 98 12.21 -20.71 -15.17
C VAL A 98 11.47 -19.71 -14.27
N GLN A 99 12.18 -18.84 -13.57
CA GLN A 99 11.58 -17.78 -12.75
C GLN A 99 10.63 -16.90 -13.58
N TYR A 100 11.06 -16.41 -14.75
CA TYR A 100 10.20 -15.61 -15.62
C TYR A 100 9.02 -16.40 -16.20
N ALA A 101 9.17 -17.70 -16.47
CA ALA A 101 8.06 -18.55 -16.89
C ALA A 101 6.98 -18.65 -15.79
N VAL A 102 7.39 -18.76 -14.52
CA VAL A 102 6.47 -18.72 -13.37
C VAL A 102 5.74 -17.39 -13.29
N LEU A 103 6.46 -16.27 -13.47
CA LEU A 103 5.87 -14.93 -13.45
C LEU A 103 4.86 -14.70 -14.58
N VAL A 104 5.11 -15.24 -15.78
CA VAL A 104 4.16 -15.19 -16.90
C VAL A 104 2.90 -16.01 -16.58
N LEU A 105 3.05 -17.22 -16.03
CA LEU A 105 1.89 -18.03 -15.61
C LEU A 105 1.09 -17.38 -14.49
N GLU A 106 1.77 -16.82 -13.49
CA GLU A 106 1.13 -16.06 -12.41
C GLU A 106 0.36 -14.87 -12.98
N HIS A 107 0.97 -14.07 -13.85
CA HIS A 107 0.33 -12.92 -14.48
C HIS A 107 -0.90 -13.32 -15.30
N CYS A 108 -0.80 -14.42 -16.03
CA CYS A 108 -1.91 -15.02 -16.76
C CYS A 108 -3.02 -15.46 -15.82
N TYR A 109 -2.69 -16.16 -14.73
CA TYR A 109 -3.66 -16.58 -13.73
C TYR A 109 -4.39 -15.37 -13.14
N LEU A 110 -3.66 -14.35 -12.70
CA LEU A 110 -4.24 -13.18 -12.05
C LEU A 110 -5.13 -12.34 -12.97
N ASN A 111 -4.68 -12.09 -14.21
CA ASN A 111 -5.29 -11.08 -15.07
C ASN A 111 -6.08 -11.64 -16.25
N SER A 112 -5.89 -12.91 -16.62
CA SER A 112 -6.57 -13.52 -17.75
C SER A 112 -6.70 -15.03 -17.57
N PHE A 113 -7.55 -15.42 -16.62
CA PHE A 113 -7.72 -16.83 -16.24
C PHE A 113 -8.22 -17.71 -17.39
N GLU A 114 -8.91 -17.14 -18.38
CA GLU A 114 -9.32 -17.86 -19.61
C GLU A 114 -8.13 -18.39 -20.43
N HIS A 115 -6.98 -17.75 -20.34
CA HIS A 115 -5.74 -18.16 -21.01
C HIS A 115 -4.83 -18.98 -20.10
N PHE A 116 -5.18 -19.15 -18.82
CA PHE A 116 -4.38 -19.93 -17.90
C PHE A 116 -4.45 -21.42 -18.25
N ASP A 117 -3.28 -22.07 -18.22
CA ASP A 117 -3.10 -23.44 -18.65
C ASP A 117 -2.64 -24.31 -17.48
N LEU A 118 -3.57 -25.07 -16.91
CA LEU A 118 -3.30 -25.89 -15.72
C LEU A 118 -2.30 -27.01 -16.00
N GLU A 119 -2.34 -27.62 -17.19
CA GLU A 119 -1.39 -28.68 -17.55
C GLU A 119 0.03 -28.13 -17.63
N LEU A 120 0.20 -26.95 -18.23
CA LEU A 120 1.48 -26.27 -18.28
C LEU A 120 1.96 -25.84 -16.89
N ALA A 121 1.05 -25.36 -16.03
CA ALA A 121 1.37 -25.04 -14.65
C ALA A 121 1.85 -26.26 -13.86
N ILE A 122 1.22 -27.44 -14.05
CA ILE A 122 1.66 -28.70 -13.43
C ILE A 122 3.04 -29.13 -13.95
N GLN A 123 3.29 -28.99 -15.26
CA GLN A 123 4.62 -29.27 -15.84
C GLN A 123 5.69 -28.36 -15.24
N LEU A 124 5.42 -27.05 -15.14
CA LEU A 124 6.34 -26.09 -14.55
C LEU A 124 6.51 -26.31 -13.05
N MET A 125 5.45 -26.67 -12.31
CA MET A 125 5.53 -27.06 -10.90
C MET A 125 6.50 -28.23 -10.71
N ASN A 126 6.34 -29.31 -11.48
CA ASN A 126 7.24 -30.47 -11.37
C ASN A 126 8.70 -30.09 -11.67
N HIS A 127 8.91 -29.20 -12.63
CA HIS A 127 10.24 -28.70 -12.96
C HIS A 127 10.84 -27.86 -11.82
N VAL A 128 10.08 -26.89 -11.28
CA VAL A 128 10.48 -26.07 -10.13
C VAL A 128 10.77 -26.93 -8.89
N LEU A 129 9.94 -27.94 -8.61
CA LEU A 129 10.15 -28.88 -7.50
C LEU A 129 11.46 -29.68 -7.65
N SER A 130 11.83 -30.02 -8.89
CA SER A 130 13.13 -30.65 -9.18
C SER A 130 14.28 -29.68 -8.89
N MET A 131 14.22 -28.46 -9.41
CA MET A 131 15.28 -27.45 -9.23
C MET A 131 15.41 -26.95 -7.80
N TYR A 132 14.31 -26.89 -7.05
CA TYR A 132 14.28 -26.50 -5.64
C TYR A 132 15.19 -27.37 -4.76
N LYS A 133 15.38 -28.66 -5.13
CA LYS A 133 16.31 -29.55 -4.41
C LYS A 133 17.75 -29.04 -4.47
N SER A 134 18.13 -28.40 -5.58
CA SER A 134 19.48 -27.88 -5.82
C SER A 134 19.60 -26.41 -5.39
N PHE A 135 18.53 -25.62 -5.53
CA PHE A 135 18.53 -24.17 -5.27
C PHE A 135 17.34 -23.73 -4.40
N PRO A 136 17.22 -24.21 -3.14
CA PRO A 136 16.03 -23.98 -2.31
C PRO A 136 15.79 -22.50 -2.01
N LYS A 137 16.85 -21.73 -1.71
CA LYS A 137 16.73 -20.28 -1.44
C LYS A 137 16.21 -19.49 -2.64
N PHE A 138 16.64 -19.87 -3.85
CA PHE A 138 16.24 -19.18 -5.08
C PHE A 138 14.78 -19.49 -5.45
N PHE A 139 14.36 -20.75 -5.36
CA PHE A 139 13.04 -21.20 -5.83
C PHE A 139 11.95 -21.22 -4.74
N THR A 140 12.17 -20.68 -3.54
CA THR A 140 11.16 -20.73 -2.47
C THR A 140 9.87 -20.02 -2.88
N GLU A 141 9.98 -18.79 -3.42
CA GLU A 141 8.83 -18.01 -3.90
C GLU A 141 8.14 -18.71 -5.08
N GLN A 142 8.92 -19.15 -6.08
CA GLN A 142 8.40 -19.77 -7.29
C GLN A 142 7.69 -21.09 -6.94
N LYS A 143 8.24 -21.90 -6.02
CA LYS A 143 7.62 -23.13 -5.52
C LYS A 143 6.28 -22.81 -4.87
N ALA A 144 6.21 -21.79 -4.02
CA ALA A 144 4.97 -21.36 -3.37
C ALA A 144 3.90 -20.93 -4.39
N ILE A 145 4.28 -20.12 -5.38
CA ILE A 145 3.38 -19.66 -6.45
C ILE A 145 2.85 -20.86 -7.26
N VAL A 146 3.72 -21.70 -7.83
CA VAL A 146 3.27 -22.79 -8.72
C VAL A 146 2.43 -23.86 -8.00
N LEU A 147 2.75 -24.17 -6.73
CA LEU A 147 1.92 -25.06 -5.92
C LEU A 147 0.51 -24.49 -5.72
N CYS A 148 0.43 -23.19 -5.45
CA CYS A 148 -0.83 -22.48 -5.27
C CYS A 148 -1.65 -22.42 -6.57
N LEU A 149 -1.01 -22.10 -7.69
CA LEU A 149 -1.62 -22.11 -9.02
C LEU A 149 -2.21 -23.48 -9.39
N CYS A 150 -1.61 -24.56 -8.90
CA CYS A 150 -2.08 -25.93 -9.11
C CYS A 150 -3.06 -26.44 -8.04
N GLY A 151 -3.46 -25.60 -7.06
CA GLY A 151 -4.39 -25.95 -5.99
C GLY A 151 -3.81 -26.88 -4.91
N ASN A 152 -2.48 -26.98 -4.79
CA ASN A 152 -1.82 -27.84 -3.81
C ASN A 152 -1.62 -27.14 -2.44
N PHE A 153 -2.73 -26.72 -1.83
CA PHE A 153 -2.74 -25.92 -0.60
C PHE A 153 -2.08 -26.58 0.61
N LYS A 154 -2.12 -27.91 0.69
CA LYS A 154 -1.48 -28.67 1.78
C LYS A 154 0.03 -28.49 1.78
N GLU A 155 0.64 -28.53 0.59
CA GLU A 155 2.08 -28.29 0.44
C GLU A 155 2.41 -26.79 0.60
N CYS A 156 1.52 -25.88 0.21
CA CYS A 156 1.70 -24.46 0.55
C CYS A 156 1.72 -24.23 2.07
N SER A 157 0.83 -24.88 2.83
CA SER A 157 0.81 -24.81 4.30
C SER A 157 2.06 -25.40 4.93
N SER A 158 2.59 -26.52 4.43
CA SER A 158 3.82 -27.12 4.96
C SER A 158 5.04 -26.21 4.79
N MET A 159 4.99 -25.31 3.79
CA MET A 159 6.00 -24.31 3.53
C MET A 159 5.78 -22.98 4.26
N TRP A 160 4.66 -22.79 4.98
CA TRP A 160 4.29 -21.49 5.53
C TRP A 160 5.37 -20.91 6.44
N SER A 161 6.01 -21.72 7.28
CA SER A 161 7.12 -21.26 8.13
C SER A 161 8.32 -20.73 7.32
N THR A 162 8.58 -21.29 6.14
CA THR A 162 9.63 -20.81 5.21
C THR A 162 9.17 -19.57 4.43
N ILE A 163 7.86 -19.46 4.14
CA ILE A 163 7.25 -18.33 3.41
C ILE A 163 7.05 -17.11 4.32
N SER A 164 6.85 -17.32 5.63
CA SER A 164 6.63 -16.29 6.65
C SER A 164 7.80 -15.30 6.84
N ASN A 165 8.83 -15.39 5.98
CA ASN A 165 9.67 -14.24 5.70
C ASN A 165 8.82 -13.14 5.05
N ARG A 166 8.63 -12.01 5.76
CA ARG A 166 7.75 -10.88 5.39
C ARG A 166 7.80 -10.48 3.91
N SER A 167 8.99 -10.47 3.29
CA SER A 167 9.12 -10.10 1.88
C SER A 167 8.43 -11.07 0.92
N ILE A 168 8.44 -12.38 1.20
CA ILE A 168 7.81 -13.39 0.35
C ILE A 168 6.31 -13.43 0.66
N GLU A 169 5.94 -13.36 1.94
CA GLU A 169 4.54 -13.33 2.38
C GLU A 169 3.74 -12.21 1.69
N CYS A 170 4.23 -10.96 1.75
CA CYS A 170 3.60 -9.81 1.10
C CYS A 170 3.47 -9.99 -0.42
N ARG A 171 4.43 -10.69 -1.05
CA ARG A 171 4.46 -10.93 -2.49
C ARG A 171 3.45 -12.00 -2.94
N VAL A 172 3.19 -13.02 -2.11
CA VAL A 172 2.35 -14.16 -2.48
C VAL A 172 0.91 -14.07 -1.97
N ILE A 173 0.61 -13.15 -1.05
CA ILE A 173 -0.70 -13.13 -0.39
C ILE A 173 -1.88 -12.93 -1.34
N SER A 174 -1.76 -12.01 -2.31
CA SER A 174 -2.82 -11.74 -3.28
C SER A 174 -3.08 -12.96 -4.17
N ILE A 175 -2.03 -13.65 -4.62
CA ILE A 175 -2.20 -14.86 -5.44
C ILE A 175 -2.75 -16.02 -4.62
N PHE A 176 -2.33 -16.18 -3.36
CA PHE A 176 -2.87 -17.18 -2.43
C PHE A 176 -4.36 -16.96 -2.19
N PHE A 177 -4.75 -15.72 -1.93
CA PHE A 177 -6.14 -15.33 -1.73
C PHE A 177 -6.98 -15.63 -2.97
N ILE A 178 -6.55 -15.18 -4.16
CA ILE A 178 -7.27 -15.40 -5.42
C ILE A 178 -7.40 -16.91 -5.72
N ALA A 179 -6.34 -17.69 -5.56
CA ALA A 179 -6.38 -19.13 -5.77
C ALA A 179 -7.32 -19.82 -4.78
N ALA A 180 -7.28 -19.44 -3.50
CA ALA A 180 -8.20 -19.97 -2.49
C ALA A 180 -9.67 -19.72 -2.87
N CYS A 181 -10.00 -18.53 -3.37
CA CYS A 181 -11.34 -18.23 -3.88
C CYS A 181 -11.71 -19.12 -5.07
N ARG A 182 -10.82 -19.24 -6.08
CA ARG A 182 -11.08 -20.00 -7.31
C ARG A 182 -11.24 -21.50 -7.09
N TYR A 183 -10.48 -22.07 -6.16
CA TYR A 183 -10.58 -23.48 -5.79
C TYR A 183 -11.63 -23.74 -4.70
N GLU A 184 -12.40 -22.73 -4.28
CA GLU A 184 -13.39 -22.82 -3.19
C GLU A 184 -12.77 -23.32 -1.87
N LYS A 185 -11.53 -22.91 -1.59
CA LYS A 185 -10.74 -23.23 -0.39
C LYS A 185 -10.48 -22.00 0.48
N ALA A 186 -11.40 -21.04 0.55
CA ALA A 186 -11.22 -19.82 1.36
C ALA A 186 -10.87 -20.11 2.84
N ARG A 187 -11.41 -21.18 3.43
CA ARG A 187 -11.04 -21.62 4.79
C ARG A 187 -9.55 -21.87 4.99
N TRP A 188 -8.81 -22.23 3.93
CA TRP A 188 -7.37 -22.37 3.98
C TRP A 188 -6.67 -21.02 4.20
N ILE A 189 -7.06 -19.96 3.47
CA ILE A 189 -6.45 -18.63 3.66
C ILE A 189 -6.76 -18.08 5.06
N TRP A 190 -7.96 -18.33 5.60
CA TRP A 190 -8.32 -17.94 6.97
C TRP A 190 -7.48 -18.64 8.03
N SER A 191 -7.00 -19.86 7.75
CA SER A 191 -6.19 -20.66 8.67
C SER A 191 -4.71 -20.28 8.70
N LEU A 192 -4.24 -19.43 7.78
CA LEU A 192 -2.86 -18.99 7.77
C LEU A 192 -2.65 -17.89 8.82
N GLU A 193 -1.61 -18.06 9.64
CA GLU A 193 -1.12 -17.01 10.54
C GLU A 193 -0.43 -15.93 9.71
N ILE A 194 -1.25 -15.05 9.15
CA ILE A 194 -0.84 -13.86 8.42
C ILE A 194 -0.97 -12.71 9.40
N GLU A 195 0.16 -12.32 9.98
CA GLU A 195 0.21 -11.10 10.74
C GLU A 195 0.19 -9.92 9.78
N GLY A 196 -0.58 -8.89 10.12
CA GLY A 196 -0.47 -7.63 9.41
C GLY A 196 1.00 -7.19 9.37
N PRO A 197 1.45 -6.61 8.26
CA PRO A 197 0.58 -5.87 7.36
C PRO A 197 0.78 -6.24 5.87
N PHE A 198 -0.30 -6.46 5.12
CA PHE A 198 -0.25 -6.91 3.72
C PHE A 198 -1.16 -6.08 2.82
N THR A 199 -1.10 -6.31 1.50
CA THR A 199 -1.97 -5.64 0.53
C THR A 199 -2.75 -6.66 -0.30
N LEU A 200 -4.07 -6.47 -0.34
CA LEU A 200 -4.92 -7.11 -1.34
C LEU A 200 -4.98 -6.24 -2.59
N SER A 201 -4.98 -6.86 -3.77
CA SER A 201 -5.23 -6.15 -5.03
C SER A 201 -6.72 -6.02 -5.32
N ALA A 202 -7.12 -5.12 -6.22
CA ALA A 202 -8.50 -4.99 -6.68
C ALA A 202 -9.08 -6.33 -7.19
N SER A 203 -8.26 -7.13 -7.87
CA SER A 203 -8.63 -8.47 -8.35
C SER A 203 -9.02 -9.43 -7.22
N CYS A 204 -8.45 -9.28 -6.02
CA CYS A 204 -8.81 -10.11 -4.87
C CYS A 204 -10.29 -9.92 -4.49
N HIS A 205 -10.78 -8.67 -4.49
CA HIS A 205 -12.17 -8.36 -4.16
C HIS A 205 -13.14 -8.99 -5.17
N MET A 206 -12.78 -8.95 -6.46
CA MET A 206 -13.58 -9.54 -7.54
C MET A 206 -13.63 -11.06 -7.47
N GLU A 207 -12.52 -11.72 -7.13
CA GLU A 207 -12.47 -13.17 -6.96
C GLU A 207 -13.17 -13.63 -5.68
N MET A 208 -13.07 -12.86 -4.59
CA MET A 208 -13.86 -13.10 -3.38
C MET A 208 -15.35 -13.05 -3.69
N LEU A 209 -15.79 -12.05 -4.44
CA LEU A 209 -17.19 -11.91 -4.83
C LEU A 209 -17.69 -13.12 -5.63
N LYS A 210 -16.90 -13.61 -6.60
CA LYS A 210 -17.24 -14.83 -7.37
C LYS A 210 -17.41 -16.01 -6.42
N TYR A 211 -16.48 -16.19 -5.49
CA TYR A 211 -16.57 -17.23 -4.46
C TYR A 211 -17.82 -17.08 -3.58
N LEU A 212 -18.11 -15.88 -3.07
CA LEU A 212 -19.30 -15.60 -2.26
C LEU A 212 -20.61 -15.93 -2.98
N LYS A 213 -20.70 -15.61 -4.29
CA LYS A 213 -21.85 -15.97 -5.13
C LYS A 213 -22.00 -17.49 -5.26
N VAL A 214 -20.90 -18.23 -5.41
CA VAL A 214 -20.93 -19.70 -5.44
C VAL A 214 -21.41 -20.27 -4.10
N VAL A 215 -20.89 -19.76 -2.98
CA VAL A 215 -21.33 -20.18 -1.63
C VAL A 215 -22.81 -19.86 -1.41
N LEU A 216 -23.27 -18.68 -1.84
CA LEU A 216 -24.68 -18.30 -1.75
C LEU A 216 -25.59 -19.30 -2.48
N GLN A 217 -25.19 -19.71 -3.69
CA GLN A 217 -25.95 -20.66 -4.51
C GLN A 217 -25.91 -22.09 -3.94
N LYS A 218 -24.75 -22.56 -3.47
CA LYS A 218 -24.57 -23.95 -3.02
C LYS A 218 -24.96 -24.19 -1.56
N ASN A 219 -24.67 -23.23 -0.68
CA ASN A 219 -24.76 -23.37 0.77
C ASN A 219 -25.78 -22.42 1.42
N GLY A 220 -26.28 -21.44 0.68
CA GLY A 220 -27.31 -20.50 1.13
C GLY A 220 -26.75 -19.23 1.78
N GLU A 221 -27.67 -18.33 2.14
CA GLU A 221 -27.37 -16.96 2.58
C GLU A 221 -26.52 -16.91 3.85
N LEU A 222 -26.82 -17.75 4.84
CA LEU A 222 -26.13 -17.71 6.13
C LEU A 222 -24.65 -18.08 6.00
N GLU A 223 -24.33 -19.11 5.20
CA GLU A 223 -22.94 -19.51 5.00
C GLU A 223 -22.19 -18.48 4.15
N SER A 224 -22.85 -17.90 3.13
CA SER A 224 -22.27 -16.82 2.34
C SER A 224 -21.94 -15.60 3.20
N LEU A 225 -22.80 -15.24 4.15
CA LEU A 225 -22.54 -14.13 5.08
C LEU A 225 -21.41 -14.43 6.07
N LYS A 226 -21.26 -15.67 6.55
CA LYS A 226 -20.11 -16.04 7.37
C LYS A 226 -18.78 -15.91 6.61
N GLU A 227 -18.75 -16.34 5.35
CA GLU A 227 -17.56 -16.17 4.53
C GLU A 227 -17.30 -14.70 4.20
N LEU A 228 -18.35 -13.88 4.07
CA LEU A 228 -18.23 -12.43 3.94
C LEU A 228 -17.64 -11.81 5.22
N ASP A 229 -18.09 -12.23 6.40
CA ASP A 229 -17.55 -11.79 7.69
C ASP A 229 -16.05 -12.08 7.79
N ASN A 230 -15.63 -13.31 7.45
CA ASN A 230 -14.20 -13.69 7.41
C ASN A 230 -13.41 -12.80 6.45
N TYR A 231 -13.96 -12.50 5.28
CA TYR A 231 -13.33 -11.61 4.32
C TYR A 231 -13.24 -10.17 4.82
N VAL A 232 -14.27 -9.65 5.49
CA VAL A 232 -14.26 -8.31 6.09
C VAL A 232 -13.16 -8.21 7.14
N GLU A 233 -13.05 -9.20 8.03
CA GLU A 233 -11.97 -9.25 9.03
C GLU A 233 -10.58 -9.37 8.38
N PHE A 234 -10.47 -10.14 7.30
CA PHE A 234 -9.23 -10.28 6.55
C PHE A 234 -8.84 -8.98 5.84
N TYR A 235 -9.78 -8.30 5.19
CA TYR A 235 -9.52 -7.06 4.45
C TYR A 235 -9.30 -5.86 5.38
N ASP A 236 -9.88 -5.83 6.60
CA ASP A 236 -9.56 -4.82 7.62
C ASP A 236 -8.07 -4.86 8.02
N ARG A 237 -7.44 -6.05 7.97
CA ARG A 237 -5.99 -6.22 8.19
C ARG A 237 -5.12 -5.78 6.99
N SER A 238 -5.71 -5.57 5.82
CA SER A 238 -5.00 -5.05 4.64
C SER A 238 -4.67 -3.57 4.81
N GLN A 239 -3.48 -3.17 4.38
CA GLN A 239 -3.00 -1.79 4.46
C GLN A 239 -3.65 -0.89 3.41
N CYS A 240 -3.84 -1.40 2.19
CA CYS A 240 -4.22 -0.57 1.06
C CYS A 240 -5.73 -0.58 0.82
N LEU A 241 -6.24 0.61 0.55
CA LEU A 241 -7.60 0.81 0.06
C LEU A 241 -7.65 0.50 -1.45
N THR A 242 -7.93 -0.75 -1.79
CA THR A 242 -7.94 -1.26 -3.17
C THR A 242 -9.33 -1.62 -3.68
N PHE A 243 -10.35 -1.50 -2.83
CA PHE A 243 -11.74 -1.66 -3.21
C PHE A 243 -12.15 -0.48 -4.10
N ASP A 244 -12.55 -0.75 -5.33
CA ASP A 244 -12.81 0.25 -6.37
C ASP A 244 -14.28 0.26 -6.81
N GLU A 245 -14.62 1.12 -7.76
CA GLU A 245 -15.98 1.24 -8.29
C GLU A 245 -16.49 -0.05 -8.96
N SER A 246 -15.60 -0.84 -9.57
CA SER A 246 -15.95 -2.14 -10.14
C SER A 246 -16.38 -3.12 -9.05
N ALA A 247 -15.64 -3.15 -7.94
CA ALA A 247 -15.98 -3.94 -6.77
C ALA A 247 -17.30 -3.46 -6.14
N VAL A 248 -17.51 -2.14 -5.99
CA VAL A 248 -18.77 -1.57 -5.48
C VAL A 248 -19.97 -2.08 -6.28
N GLU A 249 -19.94 -1.93 -7.61
CA GLU A 249 -21.05 -2.35 -8.45
C GLU A 249 -21.29 -3.86 -8.38
N SER A 250 -20.20 -4.63 -8.32
CA SER A 250 -20.29 -6.08 -8.30
C SER A 250 -20.81 -6.61 -6.96
N PHE A 251 -20.44 -5.97 -5.83
CA PHE A 251 -20.97 -6.28 -4.50
C PHE A 251 -22.43 -5.86 -4.33
N LYS A 252 -22.87 -4.72 -4.90
CA LYS A 252 -24.31 -4.36 -4.97
C LYS A 252 -25.14 -5.48 -5.57
N ASN A 253 -24.68 -5.99 -6.71
CA ASN A 253 -25.34 -7.11 -7.40
C ASN A 253 -25.34 -8.40 -6.57
N TYR A 254 -24.30 -8.65 -5.78
CA TYR A 254 -24.29 -9.78 -4.85
C TYR A 254 -25.33 -9.62 -3.74
N PHE A 255 -25.41 -8.48 -3.05
CA PHE A 255 -26.42 -8.27 -2.01
C PHE A 255 -27.85 -8.30 -2.58
N ALA A 256 -28.08 -7.81 -3.80
CA ALA A 256 -29.37 -7.88 -4.48
C ALA A 256 -29.80 -9.33 -4.83
N SER A 257 -28.85 -10.27 -4.89
CA SER A 257 -29.10 -11.68 -5.21
C SER A 257 -29.62 -12.52 -4.04
N PHE A 258 -29.73 -11.96 -2.83
CA PHE A 258 -30.27 -12.65 -1.66
C PHE A 258 -31.79 -12.80 -1.77
N PRO A 259 -32.34 -14.03 -1.83
CA PRO A 259 -33.78 -14.24 -1.97
C PRO A 259 -34.56 -13.85 -0.71
N LYS A 260 -34.07 -14.15 0.49
CA LYS A 260 -34.79 -13.97 1.77
C LYS A 260 -34.35 -12.71 2.49
N ILE A 261 -33.04 -12.50 2.70
CA ILE A 261 -32.56 -11.29 3.38
C ILE A 261 -32.60 -10.12 2.41
N LYS A 262 -33.37 -9.08 2.75
CA LYS A 262 -33.44 -7.86 1.94
C LYS A 262 -32.37 -6.88 2.38
N TRP A 263 -31.58 -6.42 1.42
CA TRP A 263 -30.48 -5.48 1.65
C TRP A 263 -30.75 -4.14 0.96
N ALA A 264 -30.41 -3.05 1.65
CA ALA A 264 -30.23 -1.74 1.05
C ALA A 264 -28.73 -1.49 0.87
N VAL A 265 -28.33 -1.08 -0.33
CA VAL A 265 -26.92 -0.75 -0.64
C VAL A 265 -26.84 0.64 -1.23
N ASP A 266 -26.26 1.56 -0.46
CA ASP A 266 -26.12 2.97 -0.81
C ASP A 266 -24.64 3.37 -0.90
N CYS A 267 -24.34 4.41 -1.68
CA CYS A 267 -23.00 5.00 -1.71
C CYS A 267 -23.07 6.45 -1.22
N GLY A 268 -22.19 6.79 -0.29
CA GLY A 268 -22.15 8.10 0.35
C GLY A 268 -20.72 8.53 0.65
N ILE A 269 -20.58 9.44 1.61
CA ILE A 269 -19.31 9.97 2.08
C ILE A 269 -19.11 9.66 3.57
N VAL A 270 -17.86 9.52 3.98
CA VAL A 270 -17.48 9.66 5.38
C VAL A 270 -17.46 11.15 5.71
N THR A 271 -18.28 11.57 6.68
CA THR A 271 -18.33 12.96 7.16
C THR A 271 -17.08 13.32 7.95
N ASP A 272 -16.86 14.62 8.19
CA ASP A 272 -15.72 15.10 8.97
C ASP A 272 -15.76 14.58 10.42
N ASP A 273 -16.95 14.27 10.96
CA ASP A 273 -17.14 13.63 12.27
C ASP A 273 -16.85 12.12 12.27
N GLY A 274 -16.49 11.53 11.13
CA GLY A 274 -16.26 10.09 10.98
C GLY A 274 -17.55 9.27 10.91
N CYS A 275 -18.66 9.85 10.43
CA CYS A 275 -19.93 9.15 10.28
C CYS A 275 -20.22 8.81 8.80
N CYS A 276 -20.92 7.72 8.56
CA CYS A 276 -21.43 7.39 7.23
C CYS A 276 -22.62 8.29 6.88
N SER A 277 -22.58 9.01 5.75
CA SER A 277 -23.67 9.88 5.32
C SER A 277 -24.96 9.13 4.92
N CYS A 278 -24.88 7.82 4.67
CA CYS A 278 -26.03 7.01 4.27
C CYS A 278 -26.88 6.58 5.47
N CYS A 279 -26.23 6.19 6.57
CA CYS A 279 -26.90 5.60 7.73
C CYS A 279 -26.75 6.43 9.02
N GLY A 280 -25.90 7.45 9.02
CA GLY A 280 -25.54 8.24 10.20
C GLY A 280 -24.64 7.52 11.20
N GLY A 281 -24.32 6.23 10.98
CA GLY A 281 -23.49 5.43 11.87
C GLY A 281 -22.06 5.95 11.95
N ARG A 282 -21.51 6.04 13.17
CA ARG A 282 -20.12 6.39 13.42
C ARG A 282 -19.22 5.21 13.07
N LEU A 283 -18.24 5.44 12.19
CA LEU A 283 -17.26 4.42 11.83
C LEU A 283 -16.28 4.20 12.97
N LYS A 284 -15.72 2.99 13.06
CA LYS A 284 -14.58 2.71 13.94
C LYS A 284 -13.43 3.64 13.55
N GLN A 285 -12.87 4.33 14.54
CA GLN A 285 -11.66 5.11 14.32
C GLN A 285 -10.46 4.19 14.52
N LEU A 286 -9.55 4.20 13.56
CA LEU A 286 -8.25 3.57 13.73
C LEU A 286 -7.50 4.32 14.82
N THR A 287 -6.85 3.56 15.69
CA THR A 287 -5.99 4.07 16.75
C THR A 287 -4.68 3.31 16.68
N VAL A 288 -3.61 3.96 17.12
CA VAL A 288 -2.32 3.29 17.38
C VAL A 288 -2.31 2.98 18.86
N SER A 289 -2.13 1.70 19.21
CA SER A 289 -2.04 1.26 20.61
C SER A 289 -0.80 1.86 21.29
N ASP A 290 -0.77 1.88 22.62
CA ASP A 290 0.42 2.33 23.35
C ASP A 290 1.62 1.42 23.05
N GLU A 291 1.39 0.12 22.97
CA GLU A 291 2.40 -0.88 22.63
C GLU A 291 2.95 -0.68 21.20
N ASP A 292 2.07 -0.46 20.22
CA ASP A 292 2.46 -0.18 18.83
C ASP A 292 3.25 1.12 18.71
N PHE A 293 2.83 2.16 19.45
CA PHE A 293 3.49 3.45 19.45
C PHE A 293 4.89 3.36 20.08
N ASP A 294 5.01 2.69 21.23
CA ASP A 294 6.29 2.54 21.93
C ASP A 294 7.27 1.69 21.11
N SER A 295 6.82 0.57 20.53
CA SER A 295 7.62 -0.26 19.64
C SER A 295 8.14 0.53 18.43
N MET A 296 7.25 1.28 17.77
CA MET A 296 7.60 2.17 16.66
C MET A 296 8.60 3.26 17.09
N LYS A 297 8.40 3.88 18.26
CA LYS A 297 9.27 4.93 18.80
C LYS A 297 10.66 4.40 19.12
N GLU A 298 10.77 3.24 19.75
CA GLU A 298 12.06 2.59 20.00
C GLU A 298 12.80 2.27 18.70
N GLU A 299 12.09 1.77 17.70
CA GLU A 299 12.66 1.48 16.40
C GLU A 299 13.15 2.74 15.67
N ALA A 300 12.36 3.80 15.73
CA ALA A 300 12.77 5.11 15.28
C ALA A 300 14.13 5.49 15.87
N PHE A 301 14.27 5.45 17.19
CA PHE A 301 15.51 5.83 17.87
C PHE A 301 16.69 4.86 17.66
N ARG A 302 16.44 3.60 17.28
CA ARG A 302 17.50 2.66 16.87
C ARG A 302 18.07 2.95 15.49
N GLY A 303 17.37 3.70 14.64
CA GLY A 303 17.82 4.03 13.29
C GLY A 303 19.16 4.77 13.28
N VAL A 304 20.07 4.38 12.38
CA VAL A 304 21.43 4.97 12.26
C VAL A 304 21.36 6.48 12.03
N ARG A 305 20.36 6.95 11.27
CA ARG A 305 20.11 8.37 11.06
C ARG A 305 19.69 9.09 12.34
N PHE A 306 18.87 8.48 13.19
CA PHE A 306 18.52 9.03 14.50
C PHE A 306 19.71 9.02 15.46
N GLN A 307 20.54 7.98 15.43
CA GLN A 307 21.76 7.91 16.26
C GLN A 307 22.82 8.92 15.82
N SER A 308 23.00 9.14 14.51
CA SER A 308 23.86 10.21 14.02
C SER A 308 23.28 11.58 14.34
N LEU A 309 21.95 11.73 14.29
CA LEU A 309 21.24 12.93 14.76
C LEU A 309 21.45 13.16 16.26
N ALA A 310 21.35 12.13 17.09
CA ALA A 310 21.50 12.23 18.54
C ALA A 310 22.90 12.77 18.92
N LYS A 311 23.92 12.43 18.13
CA LYS A 311 25.27 13.02 18.27
C LYS A 311 25.35 14.45 17.76
N ALA A 312 24.70 14.76 16.63
CA ALA A 312 24.69 16.10 16.04
C ALA A 312 23.81 17.11 16.81
N PHE A 313 22.82 16.64 17.58
CA PHE A 313 21.83 17.44 18.28
C PHE A 313 21.70 17.05 19.77
N ALA A 314 22.82 16.75 20.43
CA ALA A 314 22.83 16.47 21.87
C ALA A 314 22.18 17.61 22.69
N SER A 315 22.40 18.87 22.28
CA SER A 315 21.74 20.05 22.87
C SER A 315 20.22 20.01 22.72
N PHE A 316 19.70 19.46 21.61
CA PHE A 316 18.26 19.34 21.41
C PHE A 316 17.66 18.28 22.33
N ARG A 317 18.33 17.12 22.46
CA ARG A 317 17.86 16.06 23.37
C ARG A 317 17.86 16.53 24.83
N GLN A 318 18.86 17.32 25.23
CA GLN A 318 18.85 17.97 26.54
C GLN A 318 17.65 18.95 26.65
N PHE A 319 17.46 19.81 25.66
CA PHE A 319 16.30 20.71 25.62
C PHE A 319 14.96 19.96 25.74
N LEU A 320 14.79 18.83 25.04
CA LEU A 320 13.60 17.99 25.15
C LEU A 320 13.45 17.41 26.55
N SER A 321 14.52 16.93 27.18
CA SER A 321 14.46 16.37 28.54
C SER A 321 14.01 17.39 29.60
N GLU A 322 14.26 18.67 29.36
CA GLU A 322 13.90 19.77 30.27
C GLU A 322 12.52 20.38 29.98
N ASN A 323 12.01 20.25 28.75
CA ASN A 323 10.82 21.00 28.30
C ASN A 323 9.66 20.14 27.78
N ALA A 324 9.88 18.87 27.43
CA ALA A 324 8.81 17.96 27.03
C ALA A 324 7.95 17.54 28.25
N PRO A 325 6.68 17.10 28.06
CA PRO A 325 5.99 16.86 26.79
C PRO A 325 5.32 18.11 26.19
N PHE A 326 5.24 18.13 24.85
CA PHE A 326 4.51 19.13 24.08
C PHE A 326 3.16 18.57 23.59
N ASP A 327 2.15 19.43 23.51
CA ASP A 327 0.87 19.06 22.89
C ASP A 327 0.97 19.13 21.35
N VAL A 328 1.79 20.07 20.86
CA VAL A 328 2.00 20.31 19.43
C VAL A 328 3.41 20.82 19.15
N VAL A 329 4.00 20.30 18.08
CA VAL A 329 5.30 20.73 17.55
C VAL A 329 5.11 21.38 16.17
N VAL A 330 5.65 22.57 15.99
CA VAL A 330 5.44 23.42 14.80
C VAL A 330 6.72 23.58 14.01
N ASP A 331 6.65 23.32 12.71
CA ASP A 331 7.72 23.55 11.75
C ASP A 331 7.76 25.01 11.28
N GLY A 332 8.42 25.88 12.03
CA GLY A 332 8.67 27.26 11.62
C GLY A 332 9.58 27.40 10.39
N TYR A 333 10.30 26.34 9.99
CA TYR A 333 11.23 26.40 8.86
C TYR A 333 10.51 26.41 7.50
N THR A 334 9.50 25.54 7.35
CA THR A 334 8.67 25.45 6.13
C THR A 334 7.45 26.38 6.21
N THR A 335 6.77 26.43 7.36
CA THR A 335 5.53 27.23 7.52
C THR A 335 5.76 28.72 7.32
N GLY A 336 6.90 29.27 7.75
CA GLY A 336 7.24 30.68 7.52
C GLY A 336 7.34 31.05 6.03
N SER A 337 7.62 30.07 5.16
CA SER A 337 7.79 30.27 3.72
C SER A 337 6.48 30.10 2.92
N LEU A 338 5.36 29.78 3.58
CA LEU A 338 4.04 29.65 2.97
C LEU A 338 3.61 30.95 2.28
N GLY A 339 3.20 30.88 1.01
CA GLY A 339 2.85 32.06 0.22
C GLY A 339 4.01 32.74 -0.49
N GLY A 340 5.15 32.05 -0.66
CA GLY A 340 6.28 32.47 -1.49
C GLY A 340 7.35 33.28 -0.76
N PRO A 341 8.38 33.78 -1.49
CA PRO A 341 9.46 34.56 -0.92
C PRO A 341 8.92 35.79 -0.17
N ALA A 342 9.20 35.87 1.13
CA ALA A 342 8.72 36.96 1.98
C ALA A 342 9.86 37.49 2.88
N SER A 343 9.76 38.75 3.28
CA SER A 343 10.68 39.33 4.27
C SER A 343 10.56 38.60 5.62
N ASN A 344 11.61 38.66 6.44
CA ASN A 344 11.62 37.98 7.74
C ASN A 344 10.43 38.40 8.63
N ASP A 345 10.04 39.68 8.59
CA ASP A 345 8.93 40.21 9.39
C ASP A 345 7.59 39.59 9.00
N VAL A 346 7.38 39.35 7.70
CA VAL A 346 6.17 38.68 7.20
C VAL A 346 6.16 37.21 7.60
N GLN A 347 7.32 36.52 7.53
CA GLN A 347 7.44 35.13 7.99
C GLN A 347 7.17 35.03 9.49
N LEU A 348 7.75 35.95 10.28
CA LEU A 348 7.58 36.02 11.72
C LEU A 348 6.11 36.23 12.09
N LYS A 349 5.45 37.22 11.47
CA LYS A 349 4.03 37.49 11.72
C LYS A 349 3.14 36.30 11.40
N ARG A 350 3.38 35.60 10.29
CA ARG A 350 2.64 34.38 9.92
C ARG A 350 2.77 33.30 11.00
N ILE A 351 3.97 33.11 11.53
CA ILE A 351 4.23 32.14 12.60
C ILE A 351 3.56 32.59 13.90
N GLU A 352 3.65 33.87 14.27
CA GLU A 352 2.97 34.41 15.46
C GLU A 352 1.45 34.23 15.41
N ASP A 353 0.84 34.51 14.25
CA ASP A 353 -0.60 34.32 14.03
C ASP A 353 -0.98 32.84 14.13
N LEU A 354 -0.16 31.94 13.57
CA LEU A 354 -0.34 30.49 13.68
C LEU A 354 -0.27 30.01 15.14
N ILE A 355 0.77 30.39 15.88
CA ILE A 355 0.92 30.00 17.29
C ILE A 355 -0.25 30.55 18.12
N ARG A 356 -0.69 31.79 17.87
CA ARG A 356 -1.85 32.36 18.53
C ARG A 356 -3.09 31.52 18.30
N LEU A 357 -3.37 31.16 17.05
CA LEU A 357 -4.51 30.32 16.69
C LEU A 357 -4.45 28.93 17.37
N LEU A 358 -3.28 28.28 17.39
CA LEU A 358 -3.08 27.02 18.10
C LEU A 358 -3.43 27.11 19.60
N LYS A 359 -3.05 28.21 20.27
CA LYS A 359 -3.34 28.41 21.70
C LYS A 359 -4.77 28.87 21.97
N SER A 360 -5.30 29.80 21.18
CA SER A 360 -6.59 30.45 21.49
C SER A 360 -7.79 29.68 20.94
N GLU A 361 -7.67 29.10 19.74
CA GLU A 361 -8.79 28.40 19.09
C GLU A 361 -8.75 26.89 19.33
N LEU A 362 -7.55 26.28 19.27
CA LEU A 362 -7.37 24.84 19.47
C LEU A 362 -6.94 24.46 20.89
N ASN A 363 -6.71 25.44 21.76
CA ASN A 363 -6.42 25.25 23.19
C ASN A 363 -5.17 24.39 23.48
N PHE A 364 -4.18 24.41 22.58
CA PHE A 364 -2.87 23.79 22.85
C PHE A 364 -2.10 24.61 23.90
N LYS A 365 -1.58 23.96 24.93
CA LYS A 365 -0.91 24.62 26.06
C LYS A 365 0.60 24.66 25.87
N ASN A 366 1.18 23.49 25.60
CA ASN A 366 2.61 23.28 25.47
C ASN A 366 2.99 23.22 23.99
N VAL A 367 3.36 24.37 23.44
CA VAL A 367 3.72 24.50 22.02
C VAL A 367 5.25 24.57 21.89
N LEU A 368 5.82 23.74 21.03
CA LEU A 368 7.22 23.85 20.59
C LEU A 368 7.28 24.39 19.15
N LEU A 369 8.05 25.44 18.93
CA LEU A 369 8.37 25.98 17.61
C LEU A 369 9.83 25.68 17.26
N ILE A 370 10.03 24.91 16.19
CA ILE A 370 11.35 24.67 15.60
C ILE A 370 11.52 25.61 14.41
N THR A 371 12.47 26.53 14.46
CA THR A 371 12.61 27.56 13.42
C THR A 371 14.07 27.99 13.21
N ARG A 372 14.30 28.94 12.29
CA ARG A 372 15.64 29.49 12.00
C ARG A 372 16.05 30.45 13.10
N GLN A 373 17.34 30.47 13.45
CA GLN A 373 17.89 31.36 14.49
C GLN A 373 17.50 32.83 14.31
N ARG A 374 17.43 33.31 13.06
CA ARG A 374 17.04 34.69 12.73
C ARG A 374 15.62 35.07 13.16
N LEU A 375 14.74 34.11 13.43
CA LEU A 375 13.35 34.33 13.84
C LEU A 375 13.17 34.23 15.38
N MET A 376 14.25 34.03 16.14
CA MET A 376 14.22 33.81 17.60
C MET A 376 14.17 35.08 18.45
N HIS A 377 14.09 36.26 17.82
CA HIS A 377 14.16 37.55 18.50
C HIS A 377 12.78 38.11 18.90
N SER A 378 11.69 37.40 18.62
CA SER A 378 10.33 37.84 18.99
C SER A 378 10.01 37.47 20.43
N ASP A 379 9.86 38.49 21.29
CA ASP A 379 9.41 38.32 22.67
C ASP A 379 8.04 37.64 22.75
N LEU A 380 7.13 37.98 21.81
CA LEU A 380 5.80 37.39 21.73
C LEU A 380 5.86 35.87 21.53
N LEU A 381 6.78 35.38 20.69
CA LEU A 381 6.95 33.95 20.48
C LEU A 381 7.50 33.24 21.73
N HIS A 382 8.41 33.86 22.48
CA HIS A 382 8.92 33.29 23.74
C HIS A 382 7.84 33.20 24.83
N GLU A 383 6.88 34.11 24.84
CA GLU A 383 5.72 34.05 25.75
C GLU A 383 4.74 32.95 25.37
N MET A 384 4.56 32.70 24.06
CA MET A 384 3.56 31.77 23.56
C MET A 384 4.08 30.33 23.42
N ALA A 385 5.36 30.12 23.11
CA ALA A 385 5.91 28.82 22.77
C ALA A 385 7.34 28.64 23.29
N LYS A 386 7.74 27.37 23.47
CA LYS A 386 9.15 27.01 23.60
C LYS A 386 9.80 27.05 22.22
N LEU A 387 10.99 27.62 22.13
CA LEU A 387 11.66 27.86 20.85
C LEU A 387 12.94 27.05 20.75
N TYR A 388 13.17 26.40 19.59
CA TYR A 388 14.44 25.73 19.29
C TYR A 388 14.93 26.04 17.88
N SER A 389 16.21 26.39 17.73
CA SER A 389 16.75 26.86 16.46
C SER A 389 17.46 25.75 15.68
N VAL A 390 17.19 25.66 14.38
CA VAL A 390 17.85 24.74 13.45
C VAL A 390 18.49 25.49 12.27
N THR A 391 19.49 24.86 11.66
CA THR A 391 20.33 25.48 10.61
C THR A 391 19.90 25.16 9.19
N ASN A 392 19.15 24.06 8.97
CA ASN A 392 18.66 23.65 7.65
C ASN A 392 17.36 22.84 7.77
N ILE A 393 16.74 22.53 6.62
CA ILE A 393 15.45 21.82 6.55
C ILE A 393 15.51 20.39 7.07
N PHE A 394 16.58 19.64 6.76
CA PHE A 394 16.76 18.26 7.24
C PHE A 394 16.86 18.20 8.77
N ALA A 395 17.54 19.18 9.36
CA ALA A 395 17.60 19.34 10.81
C ALA A 395 16.22 19.67 11.40
N SER A 396 15.40 20.47 10.71
CA SER A 396 14.01 20.75 11.10
C SER A 396 13.19 19.47 11.15
N ASP A 397 13.09 18.74 10.03
CA ASP A 397 12.32 17.50 9.91
C ASP A 397 12.67 16.49 11.00
N ALA A 398 13.96 16.33 11.26
CA ALA A 398 14.41 15.36 12.24
C ALA A 398 14.12 15.81 13.68
N CYS A 399 14.29 17.09 14.01
CA CYS A 399 13.93 17.63 15.32
C CYS A 399 12.40 17.59 15.55
N LEU A 400 11.59 17.82 14.51
CA LEU A 400 10.13 17.78 14.58
C LEU A 400 9.65 16.39 15.00
N ILE A 401 10.10 15.36 14.28
CA ILE A 401 9.70 13.98 14.56
C ILE A 401 10.25 13.52 15.91
N ASP A 402 11.49 13.88 16.25
CA ASP A 402 12.08 13.56 17.56
C ASP A 402 11.26 14.16 18.72
N ALA A 403 10.92 15.44 18.63
CA ALA A 403 10.11 16.11 19.64
C ALA A 403 8.71 15.50 19.76
N ALA A 404 8.05 15.22 18.63
CA ALA A 404 6.71 14.66 18.61
C ALA A 404 6.69 13.24 19.22
N LEU A 405 7.62 12.37 18.84
CA LEU A 405 7.74 11.02 19.40
C LEU A 405 8.07 11.05 20.90
N ASN A 406 8.94 11.95 21.36
CA ASN A 406 9.24 12.09 22.79
C ASN A 406 8.07 12.66 23.59
N SER A 407 7.23 13.50 22.97
CA SER A 407 6.07 14.10 23.62
C SER A 407 4.88 13.14 23.75
N GLY A 408 4.88 12.04 23.00
CA GLY A 408 3.93 10.93 23.14
C GLY A 408 2.95 10.80 21.97
N LYS A 409 2.12 9.75 22.02
CA LYS A 409 1.23 9.37 20.91
C LYS A 409 0.22 10.45 20.51
N ASP A 410 -0.12 11.35 21.42
CA ASP A 410 -1.14 12.39 21.22
C ASP A 410 -0.57 13.74 20.80
N CYS A 411 0.76 13.85 20.63
CA CYS A 411 1.39 15.06 20.14
C CYS A 411 1.06 15.31 18.67
N TYR A 412 0.63 16.53 18.34
CA TYR A 412 0.41 16.96 16.96
C TYR A 412 1.68 17.52 16.31
N ILE A 413 1.72 17.47 14.98
CA ILE A 413 2.78 18.07 14.15
C ILE A 413 2.13 19.05 13.18
N VAL A 414 2.55 20.31 13.22
CA VAL A 414 2.10 21.34 12.28
C VAL A 414 3.22 21.61 11.28
N SER A 415 2.98 21.33 10.01
CA SER A 415 3.95 21.57 8.92
C SER A 415 3.23 21.79 7.59
N SER A 416 3.83 22.57 6.69
CA SER A 416 3.27 22.76 5.33
C SER A 416 3.48 21.54 4.47
N GLU A 417 4.64 20.91 4.59
CA GLU A 417 4.95 19.66 3.93
C GLU A 417 4.98 18.55 4.95
N MET A 418 4.41 17.41 4.57
CA MET A 418 4.40 16.25 5.44
C MET A 418 5.85 15.77 5.66
N PRO A 419 6.39 15.77 6.90
CA PRO A 419 7.82 15.54 7.13
C PRO A 419 8.28 14.17 6.60
N ASN A 420 9.06 14.16 5.52
CA ASN A 420 9.48 12.92 4.86
C ASN A 420 10.85 12.51 5.36
N LEU A 421 10.90 11.77 6.46
CA LEU A 421 12.12 11.06 6.83
C LEU A 421 12.12 9.65 6.24
N VAL A 422 13.18 9.36 5.50
CA VAL A 422 13.45 8.02 5.00
C VAL A 422 13.99 7.21 6.18
N TRP A 423 13.13 6.37 6.74
CA TRP A 423 13.50 5.40 7.77
C TRP A 423 13.96 4.10 7.12
N ASP A 424 15.21 4.07 6.66
CA ASP A 424 15.83 2.91 5.99
C ASP A 424 15.87 1.62 6.86
N LYS A 425 15.34 1.63 8.09
CA LYS A 425 15.45 0.56 9.08
C LYS A 425 14.14 0.19 9.80
N PHE A 426 13.00 0.78 9.45
CA PHE A 426 11.74 0.31 10.06
C PHE A 426 11.40 -1.05 9.46
N ASN A 427 11.00 -1.98 10.32
CA ASN A 427 10.21 -3.12 9.93
C ASN A 427 8.86 -2.62 9.41
N ASP A 428 8.24 -3.41 8.54
CA ASP A 428 7.03 -3.01 7.83
C ASP A 428 5.90 -2.58 8.79
N GLN A 429 5.77 -3.23 9.95
CA GLN A 429 4.75 -2.91 10.95
C GLN A 429 4.98 -1.56 11.60
N CYS A 430 6.21 -1.27 12.03
CA CYS A 430 6.59 0.03 12.59
C CYS A 430 6.43 1.14 11.54
N GLN A 431 6.74 0.86 10.27
CA GLN A 431 6.57 1.84 9.18
C GLN A 431 5.12 2.26 9.03
N LEU A 432 4.18 1.33 9.17
CA LEU A 432 2.76 1.64 9.05
C LEU A 432 2.17 2.27 10.28
N ASN A 433 2.56 1.78 11.46
CA ASN A 433 2.18 2.42 12.71
C ASN A 433 2.63 3.90 12.67
N PHE A 434 3.80 4.16 12.10
CA PHE A 434 4.31 5.51 11.89
C PHE A 434 3.49 6.30 10.87
N LEU A 435 3.20 5.74 9.70
CA LEU A 435 2.37 6.40 8.70
C LEU A 435 0.97 6.73 9.24
N ARG A 436 0.31 5.76 9.90
CA ARG A 436 -1.00 5.93 10.55
C ARG A 436 -0.95 7.00 11.64
N TRP A 437 0.01 6.89 12.56
CA TRP A 437 0.18 7.87 13.63
C TRP A 437 0.39 9.26 13.06
N LYS A 438 1.29 9.39 12.07
CA LYS A 438 1.60 10.65 11.40
C LYS A 438 0.39 11.25 10.70
N GLU A 439 -0.40 10.46 9.97
CA GLU A 439 -1.64 10.93 9.34
C GLU A 439 -2.69 11.39 10.36
N MET A 440 -2.77 10.74 11.53
CA MET A 440 -3.69 11.12 12.61
C MET A 440 -3.24 12.33 13.44
N ARG A 441 -1.98 12.77 13.28
CA ARG A 441 -1.35 13.83 14.09
C ARG A 441 -0.82 15.00 13.28
N TRP A 442 -0.75 14.88 11.95
CA TRP A 442 -0.29 15.96 11.09
C TRP A 442 -1.41 16.96 10.79
N ILE A 443 -1.12 18.23 11.06
CA ILE A 443 -1.95 19.39 10.71
C ILE A 443 -1.25 20.10 9.56
N CYS A 444 -1.88 20.11 8.38
CA CYS A 444 -1.37 20.83 7.22
C CYS A 444 -1.67 22.33 7.36
N SER A 445 -0.65 23.16 7.18
CA SER A 445 -0.75 24.62 7.28
C SER A 445 -1.02 25.35 5.96
N GLU A 446 -1.05 24.66 4.81
CA GLU A 446 -1.22 25.30 3.48
C GLU A 446 -2.57 26.01 3.28
N HIS A 447 -3.59 25.69 4.06
CA HIS A 447 -4.89 26.38 4.00
C HIS A 447 -4.97 27.66 4.85
N ALA A 448 -3.89 28.03 5.54
CA ALA A 448 -3.75 29.34 6.19
C ALA A 448 -3.34 30.43 5.19
N VAL A 449 -4.05 30.55 4.05
CA VAL A 449 -3.83 31.68 3.14
C VAL A 449 -4.57 32.90 3.70
N LEU A 450 -3.81 33.72 4.44
CA LEU A 450 -4.14 35.11 4.75
C LEU A 450 -4.24 35.90 3.44
N ASN A 451 -5.42 35.92 2.81
CA ASN A 451 -5.89 37.00 1.91
C ASN A 451 -7.35 36.84 1.41
N SER A 452 -8.15 35.91 1.94
CA SER A 452 -9.60 35.90 1.69
C SER A 452 -10.37 36.22 2.96
N SER A 453 -11.46 36.97 2.82
CA SER A 453 -12.41 37.34 3.88
C SER A 453 -13.21 36.16 4.45
N HIS A 454 -12.71 34.93 4.34
CA HIS A 454 -13.33 33.71 4.83
C HIS A 454 -12.30 32.94 5.65
N GLN A 455 -12.52 32.91 6.96
CA GLN A 455 -11.91 32.06 8.01
C GLN A 455 -10.72 31.19 7.58
N SER A 456 -9.52 31.57 8.03
CA SER A 456 -8.33 30.74 8.06
C SER A 456 -8.52 29.59 9.07
N THR A 457 -9.10 28.48 8.64
CA THR A 457 -9.23 27.27 9.47
C THR A 457 -8.01 26.37 9.28
N LEU A 458 -7.25 26.16 10.35
CA LEU A 458 -6.34 25.02 10.41
C LEU A 458 -7.16 23.75 10.19
N GLN A 459 -6.73 22.91 9.25
CA GLN A 459 -7.41 21.65 9.00
C GLN A 459 -6.86 20.60 9.96
N MET A 460 -7.63 20.29 11.01
CA MET A 460 -7.33 19.16 11.88
C MET A 460 -7.31 17.85 11.07
N PRO A 461 -6.40 16.92 11.39
CA PRO A 461 -6.37 15.62 10.74
C PRO A 461 -7.73 14.93 10.92
N LYS A 462 -8.29 14.42 9.83
CA LYS A 462 -9.53 13.66 9.88
C LYS A 462 -9.26 12.31 10.54
N PRO A 463 -10.18 11.80 11.37
CA PRO A 463 -10.04 10.46 11.93
C PRO A 463 -9.84 9.42 10.82
N LEU A 464 -8.80 8.59 10.94
CA LEU A 464 -8.60 7.47 10.03
C LEU A 464 -9.68 6.41 10.30
N CYS A 465 -10.31 5.94 9.24
CA CYS A 465 -11.33 4.90 9.29
C CYS A 465 -10.81 3.63 8.58
N PRO A 466 -11.19 2.43 9.03
CA PRO A 466 -10.78 1.17 8.43
C PRO A 466 -11.22 1.07 6.97
N ASN A 467 -10.53 0.23 6.19
CA ASN A 467 -10.89 -0.01 4.79
C ASN A 467 -12.27 -0.66 4.66
N VAL A 468 -12.62 -1.51 5.62
CA VAL A 468 -13.91 -2.18 5.72
C VAL A 468 -14.24 -2.40 7.19
N GLU A 469 -15.52 -2.37 7.54
CA GLU A 469 -15.97 -2.80 8.85
C GLU A 469 -17.36 -3.43 8.78
N LYS A 470 -17.62 -4.30 9.76
CA LYS A 470 -18.96 -4.79 10.05
C LYS A 470 -19.63 -3.82 11.03
N ASN A 471 -20.78 -3.27 10.65
CA ASN A 471 -21.55 -2.35 11.47
C ASN A 471 -22.54 -3.13 12.37
N GLY A 472 -22.01 -3.78 13.41
CA GLY A 472 -22.76 -4.66 14.31
C GLY A 472 -23.49 -5.78 13.54
N ASP A 473 -24.71 -6.11 13.96
CA ASP A 473 -25.57 -7.07 13.25
C ASP A 473 -26.36 -6.43 12.09
N HIS A 474 -26.06 -5.18 11.73
CA HIS A 474 -26.94 -4.36 10.90
C HIS A 474 -26.40 -4.07 9.49
N GLY A 475 -25.16 -4.47 9.20
CA GLY A 475 -24.62 -4.48 7.85
C GLY A 475 -23.12 -4.19 7.78
N TYR A 476 -22.68 -3.56 6.69
CA TYR A 476 -21.25 -3.40 6.37
C TYR A 476 -20.95 -2.01 5.81
N HIS A 477 -19.74 -1.54 6.05
CA HIS A 477 -19.18 -0.35 5.42
C HIS A 477 -17.92 -0.74 4.66
N PHE A 478 -17.86 -0.43 3.37
CA PHE A 478 -16.65 -0.58 2.56
C PHE A 478 -16.22 0.81 2.09
N ARG A 479 -15.03 1.25 2.51
CA ARG A 479 -14.41 2.40 1.86
C ARG A 479 -13.98 1.99 0.46
N PHE A 480 -14.01 2.93 -0.47
CA PHE A 480 -13.59 2.66 -1.83
C PHE A 480 -12.92 3.87 -2.50
N VAL A 481 -12.08 3.59 -3.48
CA VAL A 481 -11.42 4.59 -4.34
C VAL A 481 -12.21 4.79 -5.63
N LEU A 482 -12.25 6.03 -6.11
CA LEU A 482 -12.79 6.34 -7.43
C LEU A 482 -11.70 6.12 -8.49
N THR A 483 -12.09 5.54 -9.62
CA THR A 483 -11.17 5.19 -10.71
C THR A 483 -11.05 6.26 -11.80
N GLY A 484 -11.73 7.41 -11.64
CA GLY A 484 -11.73 8.53 -12.59
C GLY A 484 -11.09 9.83 -12.08
N ASN A 485 -10.35 10.52 -12.96
CA ASN A 485 -9.87 11.90 -12.78
C ASN A 485 -11.01 12.93 -12.99
N ASP A 486 -12.09 12.85 -12.22
CA ASP A 486 -13.09 13.92 -12.22
C ASP A 486 -12.69 15.01 -11.22
N ASP A 487 -11.82 15.90 -11.70
CA ASP A 487 -11.52 17.22 -11.14
C ASP A 487 -12.74 18.13 -11.30
N THR A 488 -13.87 17.87 -10.64
CA THR A 488 -14.90 18.89 -10.41
C THR A 488 -15.74 18.62 -9.15
N ASN A 489 -15.35 19.27 -8.05
CA ASN A 489 -16.24 19.94 -7.09
C ASN A 489 -17.41 19.18 -6.41
N ASN A 490 -17.35 17.86 -6.27
CA ASN A 490 -18.30 17.12 -5.44
C ASN A 490 -17.57 16.37 -4.33
N LYS A 491 -18.15 16.34 -3.11
CA LYS A 491 -17.72 15.42 -2.05
C LYS A 491 -17.81 14.01 -2.61
N THR A 492 -16.71 13.49 -3.11
CA THR A 492 -16.63 12.25 -3.86
C THR A 492 -17.04 11.10 -2.95
N LYS A 493 -18.08 10.37 -3.34
CA LYS A 493 -18.54 9.19 -2.60
C LYS A 493 -17.36 8.25 -2.39
N ASN A 494 -17.11 7.86 -1.14
CA ASN A 494 -15.95 7.07 -0.75
C ASN A 494 -16.30 5.95 0.23
N ILE A 495 -17.59 5.69 0.45
CA ILE A 495 -18.10 4.61 1.29
C ILE A 495 -19.34 3.96 0.68
N MET A 496 -19.33 2.63 0.58
CA MET A 496 -20.50 1.80 0.28
C MET A 496 -21.08 1.33 1.62
N CYS A 497 -22.33 1.69 1.88
CA CYS A 497 -23.08 1.32 3.06
C CYS A 497 -24.10 0.24 2.71
N VAL A 498 -23.95 -0.92 3.33
CA VAL A 498 -24.81 -2.08 3.16
C VAL A 498 -25.60 -2.26 4.45
N ARG A 499 -26.93 -2.37 4.36
CA ARG A 499 -27.81 -2.50 5.53
C ARG A 499 -28.89 -3.53 5.31
N ILE A 500 -29.24 -4.27 6.36
CA ILE A 500 -30.42 -5.14 6.34
C ILE A 500 -31.67 -4.26 6.38
N LEU A 501 -32.59 -4.45 5.44
CA LEU A 501 -33.93 -3.87 5.50
C LEU A 501 -34.74 -4.67 6.53
N LYS A 502 -35.05 -4.04 7.66
CA LYS A 502 -36.03 -4.59 8.60
C LYS A 502 -37.42 -4.35 7.99
N GLU A 503 -38.19 -5.43 7.83
CA GLU A 503 -39.62 -5.35 7.48
C GLU A 503 -40.44 -4.72 8.60
#